data_AF-A0A374UPQ4-F1
#
_entry.id   AF-A0A374UPQ4-F1
#
_cell.length_a   1.000
_cell.length_b   1.000
_cell.length_c   1.000
_cell.angle_alpha   90.00
_cell.angle_beta   90.00
_cell.angle_gamma   90.00
#
_symmetry.space_group_name_H-M   'P 1'
#
loop_
_entity.id
_entity.type
_entity.pdbx_description
1 polymer ?
#
loop_
_entity_poly.entity_id
_entity_poly.type
_entity_poly.pdbx_seq_one_letter_code
_entity_poly.pdbx_strand_id
1 'polypeptide(L)'
;MNILLFLVRGYKMKKSKKAIATIIAAVMLTSAFSAIPFTANAAEVNVPKVSQSRDAEHYVITSGDYRYENIDGKSIIFWEYLGSDTDVVIPEQIDGKTVTMLARGAFYNKTNLKSITLPKTLTYIKGCAFWGCTSLESVVIPDGVSTIEEYAFTECYNLKSVTIPKSVTSIGDRLFFLLNSDITIYGYEGSYAQSYVNSYTDSNKLKFVAIDGKKVLKGDANGDGIVNVSDVTHMQFHISGSKNDDGTPMIDESDKAVLEALDLNGDGQLTVSDATELQMYIAAQN
;
A
#
# COMPACT_ATOMS: atom_id res chain seq x y z
N MET A 1 -36.29 -6.55 -30.63
CA MET A 1 -36.09 -6.29 -29.20
C MET A 1 -36.45 -7.57 -28.43
N ASN A 2 -35.55 -8.56 -28.46
CA ASN A 2 -35.62 -9.83 -27.72
C ASN A 2 -34.42 -10.69 -28.12
N ILE A 3 -33.25 -10.47 -27.52
CA ILE A 3 -32.15 -11.43 -27.41
C ILE A 3 -31.42 -11.11 -26.09
N LEU A 4 -31.99 -11.54 -24.96
CA LEU A 4 -31.23 -11.61 -23.70
C LEU A 4 -31.91 -12.60 -22.73
N LEU A 5 -32.14 -13.84 -23.19
CA LEU A 5 -32.65 -14.89 -22.33
C LEU A 5 -32.06 -16.26 -22.69
N PHE A 6 -30.73 -16.35 -22.83
CA PHE A 6 -30.00 -17.62 -22.79
C PHE A 6 -28.59 -17.32 -22.26
N LEU A 7 -28.09 -18.18 -21.37
CA LEU A 7 -26.82 -18.12 -20.62
C LEU A 7 -26.86 -17.62 -19.16
N VAL A 8 -27.88 -18.03 -18.41
CA VAL A 8 -27.72 -18.28 -16.95
C VAL A 8 -27.87 -19.77 -16.70
N ARG A 9 -26.87 -20.57 -17.08
CA ARG A 9 -26.66 -21.94 -16.59
C ARG A 9 -25.18 -22.27 -16.69
N GLY A 10 -24.54 -22.40 -15.52
CA GLY A 10 -23.26 -23.10 -15.38
C GLY A 10 -22.01 -22.22 -15.28
N TYR A 11 -21.96 -21.28 -14.33
CA TYR A 11 -20.65 -20.77 -13.88
C TYR A 11 -20.56 -20.89 -12.35
N LYS A 12 -20.05 -22.04 -11.88
CA LYS A 12 -19.54 -22.23 -10.52
C LYS A 12 -18.19 -21.50 -10.45
N MET A 13 -18.18 -20.22 -10.07
CA MET A 13 -16.93 -19.52 -9.78
C MET A 13 -16.38 -19.95 -8.42
N LYS A 14 -15.17 -20.52 -8.45
CA LYS A 14 -14.28 -20.65 -7.31
C LYS A 14 -14.07 -19.26 -6.70
N LYS A 15 -14.18 -19.13 -5.37
CA LYS A 15 -13.85 -17.90 -4.62
C LYS A 15 -12.44 -17.45 -4.98
N SER A 16 -12.32 -16.41 -5.79
CA SER A 16 -11.16 -15.53 -5.85
C SER A 16 -11.68 -14.12 -6.06
N LYS A 17 -11.75 -13.33 -4.97
CA LYS A 17 -12.12 -11.92 -5.03
C LYS A 17 -10.94 -11.15 -5.65
N LYS A 18 -10.92 -11.02 -6.98
CA LYS A 18 -10.14 -9.99 -7.69
C LYS A 18 -11.04 -9.38 -8.77
N ALA A 19 -10.96 -8.05 -8.87
CA ALA A 19 -11.59 -7.14 -9.83
C ALA A 19 -13.08 -6.79 -9.60
N ILE A 20 -13.34 -5.55 -9.18
CA ILE A 20 -13.99 -4.47 -9.97
C ILE A 20 -14.29 -3.33 -9.00
N ALA A 21 -13.56 -2.22 -9.10
CA ALA A 21 -14.01 -0.90 -8.61
C ALA A 21 -13.28 0.20 -9.41
N THR A 22 -13.88 0.61 -10.52
CA THR A 22 -13.47 1.78 -11.30
C THR A 22 -14.71 2.65 -11.56
N ILE A 23 -14.79 3.77 -10.81
CA ILE A 23 -15.24 5.14 -11.15
C ILE A 23 -16.69 5.37 -11.69
N ILE A 24 -17.48 6.24 -11.03
CA ILE A 24 -17.93 7.59 -11.48
C ILE A 24 -18.98 8.18 -10.53
N ALA A 25 -18.76 9.45 -10.18
CA ALA A 25 -19.59 10.33 -9.36
C ALA A 25 -20.69 11.08 -10.17
N ALA A 26 -21.67 11.60 -9.43
CA ALA A 26 -22.54 12.76 -9.68
C ALA A 26 -23.72 12.66 -10.68
N VAL A 27 -24.95 12.73 -10.15
CA VAL A 27 -26.01 13.67 -10.59
C VAL A 27 -26.88 14.04 -9.39
N MET A 28 -26.82 15.31 -8.95
CA MET A 28 -27.89 16.00 -8.22
C MET A 28 -28.58 16.93 -9.23
N LEU A 29 -29.90 16.86 -9.40
CA LEU A 29 -30.83 18.03 -9.40
C LEU A 29 -32.30 17.63 -9.70
N THR A 30 -33.18 18.01 -8.75
CA THR A 30 -34.55 18.58 -8.88
C THR A 30 -35.66 17.86 -9.69
N SER A 31 -36.75 17.45 -9.02
CA SER A 31 -38.03 18.19 -8.90
C SER A 31 -39.27 17.28 -8.77
N ALA A 32 -40.29 17.81 -8.07
CA ALA A 32 -41.70 17.41 -8.02
C ALA A 32 -42.11 16.23 -7.12
N PHE A 33 -42.59 16.60 -5.92
CA PHE A 33 -43.55 15.82 -5.15
C PHE A 33 -44.81 15.55 -5.98
N SER A 34 -45.12 14.28 -6.24
CA SER A 34 -46.51 13.80 -6.27
C SER A 34 -46.53 12.41 -5.64
N ALA A 35 -47.30 12.29 -4.56
CA ALA A 35 -47.38 11.09 -3.75
C ALA A 35 -48.17 9.99 -4.48
N ILE A 36 -47.53 8.85 -4.73
CA ILE A 36 -48.20 7.58 -4.97
C ILE A 36 -47.99 6.75 -3.69
N PRO A 37 -49.03 6.21 -3.04
CA PRO A 37 -48.84 5.31 -1.92
C PRO A 37 -48.37 3.96 -2.48
N PHE A 38 -47.05 3.75 -2.50
CA PHE A 38 -46.48 2.45 -2.78
C PHE A 38 -46.33 1.69 -1.46
N THR A 39 -47.01 0.56 -1.34
CA THR A 39 -46.81 -0.40 -0.25
C THR A 39 -45.38 -0.93 -0.33
N ALA A 40 -44.50 -0.48 0.55
CA ALA A 40 -43.15 -0.98 0.66
C ALA A 40 -43.19 -2.40 1.27
N ASN A 41 -43.06 -3.41 0.42
CA ASN A 41 -42.61 -4.72 0.86
C ASN A 41 -41.13 -4.56 1.23
N ALA A 42 -40.80 -4.60 2.52
CA ALA A 42 -39.44 -4.48 3.01
C ALA A 42 -38.63 -5.72 2.60
N ALA A 43 -38.03 -5.69 1.41
CA ALA A 43 -36.85 -6.49 1.14
C ALA A 43 -35.72 -5.89 1.98
N GLU A 44 -35.18 -6.66 2.93
CA GLU A 44 -34.02 -6.28 3.72
C GLU A 44 -32.88 -5.85 2.77
N VAL A 45 -32.58 -4.55 2.77
CA VAL A 45 -31.31 -4.06 2.24
C VAL A 45 -30.24 -4.66 3.13
N ASN A 46 -29.39 -5.50 2.56
CA ASN A 46 -28.24 -6.09 3.24
C ASN A 46 -27.19 -4.99 3.48
N VAL A 47 -27.42 -4.17 4.50
CA VAL A 47 -26.44 -3.22 5.03
C VAL A 47 -25.34 -4.05 5.70
N PRO A 48 -24.05 -3.80 5.41
CA PRO A 48 -22.96 -4.47 6.13
C PRO A 48 -23.19 -4.34 7.63
N LYS A 49 -23.19 -5.46 8.36
CA LYS A 49 -23.33 -5.47 9.82
C LYS A 49 -22.14 -4.73 10.45
N VAL A 50 -22.33 -3.45 10.77
CA VAL A 50 -21.45 -2.70 11.67
C VAL A 50 -21.72 -3.20 13.08
N SER A 51 -20.90 -4.13 13.57
CA SER A 51 -20.95 -4.57 14.97
C SER A 51 -20.18 -3.58 15.83
N GLN A 52 -20.88 -2.83 16.67
CA GLN A 52 -20.32 -1.87 17.62
C GLN A 52 -19.99 -2.58 18.94
N SER A 53 -18.72 -2.60 19.36
CA SER A 53 -18.31 -3.01 20.71
C SER A 53 -17.72 -1.81 21.44
N ARG A 54 -18.22 -1.53 22.65
CA ARG A 54 -17.77 -0.42 23.51
C ARG A 54 -16.70 -0.92 24.47
N ASP A 55 -15.45 -0.74 24.10
CA ASP A 55 -14.36 -0.55 25.06
C ASP A 55 -14.03 0.95 25.05
N ALA A 56 -13.89 1.55 26.23
CA ALA A 56 -13.92 2.99 26.41
C ALA A 56 -12.84 3.75 25.61
N GLU A 57 -13.26 4.87 25.02
CA GLU A 57 -12.50 5.96 24.38
C GLU A 57 -12.24 5.96 22.86
N HIS A 58 -12.41 4.86 22.11
CA HIS A 58 -12.26 4.89 20.65
C HIS A 58 -13.46 4.26 19.91
N TYR A 59 -14.11 5.01 19.01
CA TYR A 59 -15.21 4.48 18.20
C TYR A 59 -14.65 3.75 16.98
N VAL A 60 -14.39 2.45 17.17
CA VAL A 60 -13.85 1.58 16.11
C VAL A 60 -14.99 1.08 15.21
N ILE A 61 -14.88 1.39 13.94
CA ILE A 61 -15.73 0.96 12.83
C ILE A 61 -15.09 -0.25 12.16
N THR A 62 -15.90 -1.23 11.77
CA THR A 62 -15.45 -2.36 10.95
C THR A 62 -16.06 -2.26 9.56
N SER A 63 -15.25 -2.27 8.51
CA SER A 63 -15.67 -2.25 7.11
C SER A 63 -14.80 -3.22 6.30
N GLY A 64 -15.41 -4.29 5.78
CA GLY A 64 -14.68 -5.37 5.12
C GLY A 64 -13.64 -6.02 6.04
N ASP A 65 -12.40 -6.06 5.58
CA ASP A 65 -11.26 -6.62 6.31
C ASP A 65 -10.54 -5.57 7.18
N TYR A 66 -11.16 -4.43 7.45
CA TYR A 66 -10.52 -3.30 8.14
C TYR A 66 -11.30 -2.87 9.38
N ARG A 67 -10.58 -2.63 10.48
CA ARG A 67 -11.06 -1.84 11.62
C ARG A 67 -10.35 -0.51 11.64
N TYR A 68 -11.10 0.56 11.84
CA TYR A 68 -10.56 1.91 11.85
C TYR A 68 -11.43 2.84 12.69
N GLU A 69 -10.94 4.04 12.97
CA GLU A 69 -11.64 5.07 13.73
C GLU A 69 -11.65 6.39 12.97
N ASN A 70 -12.78 7.10 12.99
CA ASN A 70 -12.89 8.44 12.42
C ASN A 70 -12.26 9.48 13.35
N ILE A 71 -11.43 10.35 12.80
CA ILE A 71 -10.80 11.44 13.55
C ILE A 71 -11.68 12.71 13.48
N ASP A 72 -11.92 13.20 12.27
CA ASP A 72 -12.54 14.52 11.99
C ASP A 72 -13.61 14.46 10.88
N GLY A 73 -14.03 13.24 10.52
CA GLY A 73 -14.95 12.98 9.41
C GLY A 73 -14.28 12.92 8.02
N LYS A 74 -12.98 13.25 7.91
CA LYS A 74 -12.18 13.16 6.68
C LYS A 74 -11.02 12.17 6.79
N SER A 75 -10.44 12.02 7.98
CA SER A 75 -9.26 11.20 8.24
C SER A 75 -9.59 10.05 9.19
N ILE A 76 -8.87 8.95 9.05
CA ILE A 76 -9.03 7.76 9.91
C ILE A 76 -7.70 7.25 10.48
N ILE A 77 -7.81 6.67 11.67
CA ILE A 77 -6.80 5.79 12.27
C ILE A 77 -7.16 4.36 11.87
N PHE A 78 -6.26 3.69 11.15
CA PHE A 78 -6.38 2.27 10.81
C PHE A 78 -5.95 1.41 12.00
N TRP A 79 -6.90 0.73 12.63
CA TRP A 79 -6.72 0.00 13.88
C TRP A 79 -6.29 -1.45 13.71
N GLU A 80 -6.89 -2.18 12.77
CA GLU A 80 -6.61 -3.61 12.62
C GLU A 80 -6.96 -4.07 11.21
N TYR A 81 -6.04 -4.80 10.58
CA TYR A 81 -6.37 -5.62 9.43
C TYR A 81 -6.95 -6.94 9.92
N LEU A 82 -8.17 -7.28 9.52
CA LEU A 82 -8.86 -8.52 9.89
C LEU A 82 -8.61 -9.65 8.89
N GLY A 83 -8.17 -9.32 7.68
CA GLY A 83 -7.94 -10.29 6.62
C GLY A 83 -6.75 -11.20 6.87
N SER A 84 -6.56 -12.12 5.92
CA SER A 84 -5.53 -13.18 5.97
C SER A 84 -4.73 -13.30 4.65
N ASP A 85 -4.90 -12.34 3.74
CA ASP A 85 -4.21 -12.33 2.45
C ASP A 85 -2.69 -12.25 2.63
N THR A 86 -1.97 -12.84 1.67
CA THR A 86 -0.50 -12.82 1.63
C THR A 86 0.05 -11.49 1.14
N ASP A 87 -0.70 -10.80 0.28
CA ASP A 87 -0.29 -9.55 -0.35
C ASP A 87 -1.42 -8.55 -0.09
N VAL A 88 -1.13 -7.50 0.68
CA VAL A 88 -2.14 -6.57 1.17
C VAL A 88 -1.89 -5.19 0.59
N VAL A 89 -2.94 -4.61 0.00
CA VAL A 89 -2.95 -3.19 -0.39
C VAL A 89 -3.91 -2.47 0.54
N ILE A 90 -3.39 -1.55 1.34
CA ILE A 90 -4.23 -0.68 2.16
C ILE A 90 -4.62 0.52 1.31
N PRO A 91 -5.93 0.76 1.08
CA PRO A 91 -6.35 1.83 0.20
C PRO A 91 -6.07 3.21 0.82
N GLU A 92 -5.88 4.22 -0.02
CA GLU A 92 -5.74 5.62 0.41
C GLU A 92 -6.98 6.11 1.19
N GLN A 93 -8.15 5.52 0.90
CA GLN A 93 -9.41 5.85 1.57
C GLN A 93 -10.22 4.60 1.94
N ILE A 94 -10.89 4.66 3.09
CA ILE A 94 -11.92 3.71 3.53
C ILE A 94 -13.19 4.49 3.81
N ASP A 95 -14.31 4.11 3.19
CA ASP A 95 -15.61 4.76 3.33
C ASP A 95 -15.55 6.29 3.13
N GLY A 96 -14.82 6.69 2.08
CA GLY A 96 -14.62 8.08 1.64
C GLY A 96 -13.71 8.91 2.55
N LYS A 97 -12.96 8.28 3.46
CA LYS A 97 -12.07 8.96 4.42
C LYS A 97 -10.65 8.47 4.28
N THR A 98 -9.71 9.40 4.38
CA THR A 98 -8.28 9.21 4.16
C THR A 98 -7.63 8.40 5.28
N VAL A 99 -6.84 7.38 4.92
CA VAL A 99 -6.04 6.61 5.87
C VAL A 99 -4.78 7.39 6.23
N THR A 100 -4.72 7.95 7.44
CA THR A 100 -3.61 8.82 7.84
C THR A 100 -2.66 8.19 8.85
N MET A 101 -3.09 7.14 9.56
CA MET A 101 -2.30 6.55 10.64
C MET A 101 -2.54 5.04 10.73
N LEU A 102 -1.46 4.26 10.90
CA LEU A 102 -1.56 2.89 11.39
C LEU A 102 -1.46 2.90 12.91
N ALA A 103 -2.46 2.34 13.59
CA ALA A 103 -2.48 2.22 15.04
C ALA A 103 -1.50 1.17 15.56
N ARG A 104 -1.32 1.16 16.89
CA ARG A 104 -0.49 0.16 17.56
C ARG A 104 -1.01 -1.22 17.24
N GLY A 105 -0.17 -2.07 16.65
CA GLY A 105 -0.52 -3.45 16.33
C GLY A 105 -1.47 -3.62 15.14
N ALA A 106 -1.58 -2.66 14.22
CA ALA A 106 -2.48 -2.73 13.06
C ALA A 106 -2.41 -4.04 12.25
N PHE A 107 -1.22 -4.65 12.18
CA PHE A 107 -0.92 -5.94 11.55
C PHE A 107 -0.29 -6.93 12.53
N TYR A 108 -0.59 -6.83 13.82
CA TYR A 108 -0.02 -7.71 14.84
C TYR A 108 -0.24 -9.19 14.50
N ASN A 109 0.84 -9.97 14.49
CA ASN A 109 0.86 -11.41 14.18
C ASN A 109 0.19 -11.81 12.86
N LYS A 110 0.28 -10.97 11.82
CA LYS A 110 -0.13 -11.36 10.45
C LYS A 110 0.93 -12.24 9.79
N THR A 111 1.06 -13.47 10.29
CA THR A 111 2.10 -14.44 9.89
C THR A 111 2.02 -14.87 8.43
N ASN A 112 0.89 -14.70 7.75
CA ASN A 112 0.74 -14.97 6.31
C ASN A 112 1.15 -13.79 5.41
N LEU A 113 1.25 -12.57 5.96
CA LEU A 113 1.55 -11.36 5.20
C LEU A 113 2.98 -11.42 4.68
N LYS A 114 3.15 -11.42 3.37
CA LYS A 114 4.43 -11.44 2.64
C LYS A 114 4.81 -10.07 2.09
N SER A 115 3.83 -9.36 1.53
CA SER A 115 4.01 -8.02 0.98
C SER A 115 2.88 -7.11 1.43
N ILE A 116 3.21 -5.82 1.61
CA ILE A 116 2.21 -4.80 1.91
C ILE A 116 2.51 -3.51 1.15
N THR A 117 1.47 -2.97 0.51
CA THR A 117 1.45 -1.62 -0.04
C THR A 117 0.72 -0.70 0.93
N LEU A 118 1.44 0.31 1.43
CA LEU A 118 0.94 1.32 2.35
C LEU A 118 0.43 2.54 1.59
N PRO A 119 -0.63 3.22 2.05
CA PRO A 119 -1.16 4.37 1.36
C PRO A 119 -0.23 5.57 1.53
N LYS A 120 -0.05 6.33 0.45
CA LYS A 120 0.78 7.55 0.41
C LYS A 120 0.28 8.61 1.38
N THR A 121 -0.98 8.55 1.80
CA THR A 121 -1.58 9.44 2.79
C THR A 121 -1.17 9.17 4.24
N LEU A 122 -0.42 8.09 4.53
CA LEU A 122 0.06 7.82 5.89
C LEU A 122 1.03 8.89 6.38
N THR A 123 0.82 9.34 7.61
CA THR A 123 1.72 10.25 8.33
C THR A 123 2.37 9.61 9.55
N TYR A 124 1.75 8.56 10.12
CA TYR A 124 2.24 7.87 11.32
C TYR A 124 2.14 6.34 11.20
N ILE A 125 3.19 5.67 11.68
CA ILE A 125 3.21 4.23 11.96
C ILE A 125 3.45 4.04 13.46
N LYS A 126 2.41 3.66 14.19
CA LYS A 126 2.47 3.49 15.65
C LYS A 126 3.19 2.20 16.06
N GLY A 127 3.55 2.13 17.35
CA GLY A 127 4.41 1.06 17.86
C GLY A 127 3.82 -0.33 17.63
N CYS A 128 4.67 -1.33 17.45
CA CYS A 128 4.25 -2.71 17.17
C CYS A 128 3.38 -2.91 15.90
N ALA A 129 3.24 -1.95 15.00
CA ALA A 129 2.32 -2.02 13.86
C ALA A 129 2.40 -3.32 13.05
N PHE A 130 3.61 -3.87 12.83
CA PHE A 130 3.84 -5.12 12.10
C PHE A 130 4.47 -6.21 12.97
N TRP A 131 4.39 -6.10 14.30
CA TRP A 131 5.02 -7.09 15.19
C TRP A 131 4.56 -8.51 14.84
N GLY A 132 5.52 -9.42 14.65
CA GLY A 132 5.24 -10.83 14.39
C GLY A 132 4.68 -11.12 13.01
N CYS A 133 4.82 -10.20 12.04
CA CYS A 133 4.58 -10.48 10.63
C CYS A 133 5.72 -11.36 10.06
N THR A 134 5.76 -12.62 10.48
CA THR A 134 6.92 -13.51 10.26
C THR A 134 7.23 -13.81 8.80
N SER A 135 6.25 -13.69 7.90
CA SER A 135 6.44 -13.90 6.45
C SER A 135 6.75 -12.62 5.67
N LEU A 136 6.70 -11.44 6.30
CA LEU A 136 6.85 -10.16 5.61
C LEU A 136 8.29 -10.01 5.09
N GLU A 137 8.45 -9.81 3.78
CA GLU A 137 9.77 -9.84 3.15
C GLU A 137 10.39 -8.46 2.96
N SER A 138 9.55 -7.47 2.62
CA SER A 138 9.98 -6.08 2.46
C SER A 138 8.83 -5.11 2.75
N VAL A 139 9.19 -3.88 3.12
CA VAL A 139 8.23 -2.78 3.32
C VAL A 139 8.82 -1.47 2.81
N VAL A 140 8.04 -0.73 2.04
CA VAL A 140 8.35 0.66 1.68
C VAL A 140 7.48 1.60 2.50
N ILE A 141 8.13 2.43 3.30
CA ILE A 141 7.46 3.45 4.10
C ILE A 141 7.15 4.65 3.18
N PRO A 142 5.89 5.10 3.09
CA PRO A 142 5.53 6.20 2.19
C PRO A 142 6.13 7.56 2.59
N ASP A 143 6.42 8.42 1.62
CA ASP A 143 7.03 9.76 1.79
C ASP A 143 6.23 10.72 2.68
N GLY A 144 4.97 10.42 3.00
CA GLY A 144 4.16 11.20 3.95
C GLY A 144 4.49 10.91 5.42
N VAL A 145 5.14 9.78 5.73
CA VAL A 145 5.35 9.33 7.11
C VAL A 145 6.43 10.16 7.78
N SER A 146 6.10 10.77 8.92
CA SER A 146 7.05 11.53 9.73
C SER A 146 7.58 10.74 10.93
N THR A 147 6.86 9.72 11.37
CA THR A 147 7.16 9.00 12.62
C THR A 147 6.88 7.51 12.48
N ILE A 148 7.88 6.71 12.88
CA ILE A 148 7.78 5.26 13.06
C ILE A 148 8.09 4.97 14.52
N GLU A 149 7.12 4.48 15.28
CA GLU A 149 7.28 4.22 16.71
C GLU A 149 7.96 2.87 17.00
N GLU A 150 8.24 2.62 18.29
CA GLU A 150 9.03 1.49 18.76
C GLU A 150 8.46 0.13 18.36
N TYR A 151 9.35 -0.85 18.17
CA TYR A 151 9.01 -2.25 17.88
C TYR A 151 8.14 -2.49 16.62
N ALA A 152 8.01 -1.52 15.71
CA ALA A 152 7.08 -1.66 14.59
C ALA A 152 7.32 -2.90 13.72
N PHE A 153 8.57 -3.38 13.60
CA PHE A 153 8.95 -4.59 12.82
C PHE A 153 9.59 -5.70 13.67
N THR A 154 9.33 -5.72 14.98
CA THR A 154 9.82 -6.78 15.87
C THR A 154 9.30 -8.15 15.41
N GLU A 155 10.15 -9.18 15.47
CA GLU A 155 9.81 -10.57 15.10
C GLU A 155 9.34 -10.76 13.63
N CYS A 156 9.61 -9.82 12.73
CA CYS A 156 9.40 -9.99 11.28
C CYS A 156 10.53 -10.84 10.67
N TYR A 157 10.60 -12.13 11.01
CA TYR A 157 11.80 -12.96 10.77
C TYR A 157 12.30 -13.05 9.32
N ASN A 158 11.41 -12.92 8.33
CA ASN A 158 11.75 -12.94 6.91
C ASN A 158 11.98 -11.55 6.29
N LEU A 159 11.94 -10.48 7.08
CA LEU A 159 12.09 -9.12 6.59
C LEU A 159 13.54 -8.85 6.18
N LYS A 160 13.77 -8.78 4.87
CA LYS A 160 15.08 -8.59 4.25
C LYS A 160 15.41 -7.12 4.05
N SER A 161 14.39 -6.28 3.83
CA SER A 161 14.61 -4.86 3.61
C SER A 161 13.45 -3.96 4.01
N VAL A 162 13.79 -2.73 4.43
CA VAL A 162 12.84 -1.64 4.59
C VAL A 162 13.39 -0.38 3.94
N THR A 163 12.55 0.33 3.21
CA THR A 163 12.87 1.66 2.67
C THR A 163 12.24 2.73 3.55
N ILE A 164 13.06 3.61 4.12
CA ILE A 164 12.64 4.69 5.02
C ILE A 164 12.91 6.05 4.33
N PRO A 165 11.87 6.89 4.10
CA PRO A 165 11.99 8.12 3.34
C PRO A 165 12.62 9.27 4.15
N LYS A 166 13.03 10.36 3.46
CA LYS A 166 13.60 11.57 4.10
C LYS A 166 12.63 12.26 5.07
N SER A 167 11.32 12.08 4.87
CA SER A 167 10.26 12.69 5.69
C SER A 167 10.25 12.17 7.13
N VAL A 168 10.79 10.98 7.38
CA VAL A 168 10.84 10.40 8.72
C VAL A 168 11.83 11.21 9.56
N THR A 169 11.30 11.81 10.63
CA THR A 169 12.04 12.65 11.58
C THR A 169 12.02 12.07 13.00
N SER A 170 11.42 10.90 13.18
CA SER A 170 11.41 10.18 14.45
C SER A 170 11.30 8.68 14.20
N ILE A 171 12.25 7.91 14.76
CA ILE A 171 12.29 6.45 14.71
C ILE A 171 12.40 5.94 16.15
N GLY A 172 11.45 5.10 16.56
CA GLY A 172 11.41 4.52 17.88
C GLY A 172 12.44 3.40 18.09
N ASP A 173 12.72 3.12 19.35
CA ASP A 173 13.72 2.13 19.73
C ASP A 173 13.33 0.72 19.27
N ARG A 174 14.35 -0.13 19.05
CA ARG A 174 14.17 -1.56 18.81
C ARG A 174 13.20 -1.90 17.67
N LEU A 175 13.16 -1.03 16.65
CA LEU A 175 12.33 -1.17 15.45
C LEU A 175 12.45 -2.57 14.81
N PHE A 176 13.67 -3.12 14.76
CA PHE A 176 14.02 -4.41 14.15
C PHE A 176 14.52 -5.44 15.19
N PHE A 177 13.91 -5.48 16.37
CA PHE A 177 14.31 -6.42 17.42
C PHE A 177 13.93 -7.87 17.08
N LEU A 178 14.77 -8.83 17.51
CA LEU A 178 14.58 -10.27 17.29
C LEU A 178 14.48 -10.72 15.83
N LEU A 179 15.08 -9.98 14.88
CA LEU A 179 15.26 -10.50 13.52
C LEU A 179 16.25 -11.68 13.49
N ASN A 180 15.94 -12.67 12.65
CA ASN A 180 16.75 -13.88 12.44
C ASN A 180 17.83 -13.69 11.37
N SER A 181 17.76 -12.64 10.57
CA SER A 181 18.66 -12.37 9.45
C SER A 181 19.13 -10.91 9.46
N ASP A 182 20.20 -10.65 8.69
CA ASP A 182 20.66 -9.30 8.40
C ASP A 182 19.62 -8.59 7.54
N ILE A 183 19.27 -7.37 7.91
CA ILE A 183 18.29 -6.54 7.19
C ILE A 183 19.00 -5.36 6.54
N THR A 184 18.60 -5.06 5.29
CA THR A 184 19.05 -3.85 4.59
C THR A 184 18.03 -2.73 4.77
N ILE A 185 18.47 -1.63 5.38
CA ILE A 185 17.69 -0.40 5.47
C ILE A 185 18.13 0.52 4.35
N TYR A 186 17.21 0.78 3.42
CA TYR A 186 17.38 1.79 2.39
C TYR A 186 16.89 3.13 2.93
N GLY A 187 17.71 4.16 2.80
CA GLY A 187 17.37 5.50 3.25
C GLY A 187 18.39 6.50 2.74
N TYR A 188 18.23 7.78 3.08
CA TYR A 188 19.05 8.83 2.50
C TYR A 188 20.22 9.22 3.41
N GLU A 189 21.33 9.71 2.87
CA GLU A 189 22.42 10.23 3.71
C GLU A 189 21.91 11.43 4.53
N GLY A 190 22.45 11.54 5.74
CA GLY A 190 22.02 12.52 6.73
C GLY A 190 20.61 12.28 7.28
N SER A 191 19.89 11.24 6.86
CA SER A 191 18.53 10.97 7.34
C SER A 191 18.49 10.38 8.75
N TYR A 192 17.29 10.37 9.34
CA TYR A 192 17.04 9.64 10.58
C TYR A 192 17.24 8.14 10.42
N ALA A 193 17.00 7.56 9.23
CA ALA A 193 17.25 6.15 8.97
C ALA A 193 18.74 5.82 9.07
N GLN A 194 19.60 6.66 8.49
CA GLN A 194 21.05 6.50 8.62
C GLN A 194 21.50 6.63 10.07
N SER A 195 21.03 7.68 10.76
CA SER A 195 21.33 7.92 12.17
C SER A 195 20.92 6.75 13.05
N TYR A 196 19.73 6.18 12.80
CA TYR A 196 19.22 5.01 13.49
C TYR A 196 20.16 3.81 13.34
N VAL A 197 20.58 3.48 12.12
CA VAL A 197 21.52 2.37 11.87
C VAL A 197 22.87 2.62 12.54
N ASN A 198 23.41 3.83 12.43
CA ASN A 198 24.69 4.19 13.03
C ASN A 198 24.69 4.12 14.57
N SER A 199 23.53 4.37 15.19
CA SER A 199 23.37 4.26 16.65
C SER A 199 23.20 2.83 17.17
N TYR A 200 22.96 1.87 16.28
CA TYR A 200 22.60 0.50 16.66
C TYR A 200 23.84 -0.30 17.07
N THR A 201 23.94 -0.64 18.35
CA THR A 201 25.13 -1.19 18.99
C THR A 201 25.44 -2.65 18.62
N ASP A 202 24.46 -3.42 18.14
CA ASP A 202 24.61 -4.79 17.62
C ASP A 202 24.84 -4.78 16.09
N SER A 203 25.81 -3.98 15.66
CA SER A 203 26.04 -3.48 14.29
C SER A 203 26.28 -4.52 13.18
N ASN A 204 26.15 -5.82 13.47
CA ASN A 204 26.27 -6.86 12.46
C ASN A 204 24.93 -7.22 11.78
N LYS A 205 23.78 -6.77 12.31
CA LYS A 205 22.46 -7.12 11.76
C LYS A 205 21.80 -6.06 10.88
N LEU A 206 22.15 -4.78 11.02
CA LEU A 206 21.56 -3.68 10.24
C LEU A 206 22.57 -3.17 9.21
N LYS A 207 22.26 -3.30 7.92
CA LYS A 207 23.03 -2.69 6.85
C LYS A 207 22.30 -1.45 6.33
N PHE A 208 22.90 -0.28 6.46
CA PHE A 208 22.41 0.90 5.77
C PHE A 208 22.88 0.91 4.31
N VAL A 209 21.98 1.21 3.38
CA VAL A 209 22.31 1.51 2.00
C VAL A 209 21.70 2.86 1.66
N ALA A 210 22.58 3.83 1.41
CA ALA A 210 22.18 5.14 0.95
C ALA A 210 21.48 5.04 -0.41
N ILE A 211 20.35 5.72 -0.51
CA ILE A 211 19.59 5.93 -1.76
C ILE A 211 19.64 7.41 -2.15
N ASP A 212 20.75 8.06 -1.81
CA ASP A 212 21.09 9.42 -2.20
C ASP A 212 21.32 9.51 -3.70
N GLY A 213 20.32 10.07 -4.38
CA GLY A 213 20.03 9.66 -5.76
C GLY A 213 19.31 8.33 -5.68
N LYS A 214 17.99 8.33 -6.00
CA LYS A 214 17.10 7.17 -5.91
C LYS A 214 17.89 5.90 -6.20
N LYS A 215 17.84 4.90 -5.32
CA LYS A 215 18.17 3.56 -5.78
C LYS A 215 17.04 3.16 -6.71
N VAL A 216 17.18 3.54 -7.97
CA VAL A 216 16.28 3.09 -9.01
C VAL A 216 16.74 1.67 -9.26
N LEU A 217 16.05 0.74 -8.59
CA LEU A 217 16.25 -0.67 -8.88
C LEU A 217 15.97 -0.84 -10.37
N LYS A 218 16.86 -1.54 -11.07
CA LYS A 218 16.68 -1.76 -12.50
C LYS A 218 15.31 -2.42 -12.73
N GLY A 219 14.42 -1.73 -13.42
CA GLY A 219 13.04 -2.18 -13.67
C GLY A 219 11.99 -1.84 -12.61
N ASP A 220 12.32 -1.15 -11.51
CA ASP A 220 11.35 -0.66 -10.51
C ASP A 220 10.81 0.70 -10.96
N ALA A 221 9.80 0.65 -11.82
CA ALA A 221 9.24 1.82 -12.48
C ALA A 221 8.31 2.61 -11.55
N ASN A 222 7.67 1.95 -10.59
CA ASN A 222 6.73 2.60 -9.66
C ASN A 222 7.41 3.07 -8.35
N GLY A 223 8.67 2.69 -8.13
CA GLY A 223 9.48 3.07 -6.97
C GLY A 223 9.09 2.37 -5.67
N ASP A 224 8.37 1.24 -5.75
CA ASP A 224 7.89 0.46 -4.60
C ASP A 224 8.91 -0.53 -4.05
N GLY A 225 10.12 -0.58 -4.64
CA GLY A 225 11.20 -1.43 -4.20
C GLY A 225 11.09 -2.90 -4.64
N ILE A 226 10.06 -3.28 -5.40
CA ILE A 226 9.75 -4.66 -5.80
C ILE A 226 9.51 -4.72 -7.32
N VAL A 227 10.48 -5.27 -8.07
CA VAL A 227 10.33 -5.41 -9.53
C VAL A 227 9.30 -6.51 -9.90
N ASN A 228 8.11 -6.10 -10.36
CA ASN A 228 6.99 -6.98 -10.70
C ASN A 228 6.09 -6.40 -11.82
N VAL A 229 4.97 -7.07 -12.15
CA VAL A 229 4.09 -6.66 -13.26
C VAL A 229 3.44 -5.27 -13.08
N SER A 230 3.39 -4.76 -11.85
CA SER A 230 2.93 -3.41 -11.58
C SER A 230 3.90 -2.35 -12.09
N ASP A 231 5.21 -2.63 -12.14
CA ASP A 231 6.20 -1.75 -12.75
C ASP A 231 6.03 -1.65 -14.26
N VAL A 232 5.76 -2.78 -14.93
CA VAL A 232 5.43 -2.79 -16.36
C VAL A 232 4.22 -1.90 -16.64
N THR A 233 3.20 -2.02 -15.79
CA THR A 233 1.98 -1.22 -15.89
C THR A 233 2.26 0.27 -15.68
N HIS A 234 3.05 0.62 -14.66
CA HIS A 234 3.44 2.00 -14.36
C HIS A 234 4.24 2.62 -15.49
N MET A 235 5.17 1.86 -16.08
CA MET A 235 5.95 2.28 -17.25
C MET A 235 5.05 2.52 -18.47
N GLN A 236 4.08 1.64 -18.74
CA GLN A 236 3.12 1.82 -19.83
C GLN A 236 2.23 3.06 -19.64
N PHE A 237 1.80 3.34 -18.41
CA PHE A 237 1.07 4.57 -18.10
C PHE A 237 1.93 5.80 -18.38
N HIS A 238 3.18 5.79 -17.93
CA HIS A 238 4.15 6.85 -18.23
C HIS A 238 4.32 7.07 -19.74
N ILE A 239 4.58 6.00 -20.51
CA ILE A 239 4.75 6.05 -21.98
C ILE A 239 3.50 6.61 -22.68
N SER A 240 2.30 6.33 -22.15
CA SER A 240 1.04 6.88 -22.69
C SER A 240 0.82 8.37 -22.40
N GLY A 241 1.70 9.00 -21.61
CA GLY A 241 1.58 10.40 -21.16
C GLY A 241 0.65 10.58 -19.96
N SER A 242 0.32 9.49 -19.24
CA SER A 242 -0.44 9.59 -18.00
C SER A 242 0.36 10.31 -16.91
N LYS A 243 -0.35 10.91 -15.97
CA LYS A 243 0.23 11.72 -14.87
C LYS A 243 -0.32 11.25 -13.54
N ASN A 244 0.43 11.50 -12.47
CA ASN A 244 -0.05 11.34 -11.11
C ASN A 244 -1.23 12.29 -10.85
N ASP A 245 -1.98 12.05 -9.78
CA ASP A 245 -3.14 12.85 -9.38
C ASP A 245 -2.79 14.35 -9.13
N ASP A 246 -1.54 14.64 -8.80
CA ASP A 246 -1.00 15.99 -8.60
C ASP A 246 -0.51 16.67 -9.91
N GLY A 247 -0.63 15.99 -11.04
CA GLY A 247 -0.20 16.47 -12.35
C GLY A 247 1.29 16.29 -12.66
N THR A 248 2.07 15.67 -11.77
CA THR A 248 3.46 15.31 -12.02
C THR A 248 3.57 14.11 -12.98
N PRO A 249 4.69 13.95 -13.72
CA PRO A 249 4.92 12.76 -14.54
C PRO A 249 4.89 11.47 -13.70
N MET A 250 4.35 10.38 -14.27
CA MET A 250 4.38 9.07 -13.61
C MET A 250 5.81 8.61 -13.30
N ILE A 251 6.75 8.88 -14.22
CA ILE A 251 8.19 8.69 -14.05
C ILE A 251 8.89 10.01 -14.35
N ASP A 252 9.74 10.46 -13.43
CA ASP A 252 10.54 11.67 -13.63
C ASP A 252 11.78 11.36 -14.47
N GLU A 253 11.65 11.45 -15.80
CA GLU A 253 12.75 11.25 -16.75
C GLU A 253 13.88 12.29 -16.62
N SER A 254 13.65 13.42 -15.92
CA SER A 254 14.71 14.39 -15.67
C SER A 254 15.74 13.89 -14.64
N ASP A 255 15.35 12.89 -13.85
CA ASP A 255 16.22 12.17 -12.94
C ASP A 255 17.02 11.11 -13.72
N LYS A 256 18.29 11.41 -14.00
CA LYS A 256 19.17 10.54 -14.79
C LYS A 256 19.30 9.13 -14.22
N ALA A 257 19.27 8.98 -12.89
CA ALA A 257 19.35 7.66 -12.27
C ALA A 257 18.08 6.84 -12.56
N VAL A 258 16.93 7.51 -12.69
CA VAL A 258 15.65 6.87 -13.07
C VAL A 258 15.67 6.44 -14.50
N LEU A 259 16.08 7.34 -15.39
CA LEU A 259 16.20 7.05 -16.80
C LEU A 259 17.14 5.86 -17.02
N GLU A 260 18.35 5.86 -16.46
CA GLU A 260 19.34 4.78 -16.63
C GLU A 260 18.89 3.41 -16.09
N ALA A 261 18.06 3.39 -15.05
CA ALA A 261 17.59 2.13 -14.46
C ALA A 261 16.31 1.58 -15.12
N LEU A 262 15.59 2.41 -15.87
CA LEU A 262 14.37 2.03 -16.58
C LEU A 262 14.57 1.94 -18.10
N ASP A 263 15.64 2.53 -18.65
CA ASP A 263 16.14 2.32 -20.01
C ASP A 263 16.82 0.95 -20.08
N LEU A 264 16.02 -0.09 -20.31
CA LEU A 264 16.48 -1.46 -20.28
C LEU A 264 17.20 -1.84 -21.57
N ASN A 265 16.76 -1.26 -22.69
CA ASN A 265 17.33 -1.51 -24.01
C ASN A 265 18.59 -0.65 -24.30
N GLY A 266 18.83 0.39 -23.50
CA GLY A 266 20.01 1.26 -23.57
C GLY A 266 19.95 2.29 -24.69
N ASP A 267 18.77 2.68 -25.17
CA ASP A 267 18.58 3.65 -26.25
C ASP A 267 18.42 5.10 -25.78
N GLY A 268 18.38 5.31 -24.46
CA GLY A 268 18.27 6.62 -23.82
C GLY A 268 16.85 7.18 -23.75
N GLN A 269 15.82 6.41 -24.10
CA GLN A 269 14.42 6.82 -24.06
C GLN A 269 13.56 5.75 -23.37
N LEU A 270 12.60 6.16 -22.54
CA LEU A 270 11.63 5.21 -21.98
C LEU A 270 10.52 4.94 -22.99
N THR A 271 10.59 3.78 -23.66
CA THR A 271 9.65 3.40 -24.71
C THR A 271 8.96 2.06 -24.41
N VAL A 272 8.05 1.66 -25.30
CA VAL A 272 7.41 0.34 -25.24
C VAL A 272 8.42 -0.82 -25.31
N SER A 273 9.62 -0.57 -25.84
CA SER A 273 10.71 -1.56 -25.87
C SER A 273 11.18 -1.89 -24.46
N ASP A 274 11.38 -0.88 -23.60
CA ASP A 274 11.79 -1.06 -22.20
C ASP A 274 10.72 -1.76 -21.38
N ALA A 275 9.45 -1.39 -21.58
CA ALA A 275 8.33 -2.09 -20.94
C ALA A 275 8.27 -3.57 -21.33
N THR A 276 8.64 -3.88 -22.58
CA THR A 276 8.73 -5.26 -23.09
C THR A 276 9.90 -6.01 -22.45
N GLU A 277 11.08 -5.39 -22.35
CA GLU A 277 12.23 -5.99 -21.69
C GLU A 277 11.99 -6.24 -20.20
N LEU A 278 11.32 -5.33 -19.51
CA LEU A 278 10.95 -5.50 -18.11
C LEU A 278 10.01 -6.69 -17.94
N GLN A 279 9.01 -6.79 -18.81
CA GLN A 279 8.07 -7.91 -18.83
C GLN A 279 8.78 -9.26 -19.04
N MET A 280 9.79 -9.31 -19.92
CA MET A 280 10.61 -10.51 -20.14
C MET A 280 11.48 -10.84 -18.92
N TYR A 281 12.10 -9.82 -18.30
CA TYR A 281 12.91 -9.99 -17.09
C TYR A 281 12.09 -10.58 -15.94
N ILE A 282 10.90 -10.05 -15.67
CA ILE A 282 9.99 -10.56 -14.63
C ILE A 282 9.52 -11.99 -14.95
N ALA A 283 9.22 -12.28 -16.22
CA ALA A 283 8.78 -13.61 -16.64
C ALA A 283 9.88 -14.68 -16.45
N ALA A 284 11.16 -14.32 -16.55
CA ALA A 284 12.28 -15.24 -16.37
C ALA A 284 12.58 -15.59 -14.91
N GLN A 285 12.01 -14.86 -13.94
CA GLN A 285 12.21 -15.09 -12.50
C GLN A 285 11.12 -15.94 -11.84
N ASN A 286 10.08 -16.31 -12.59
CA ASN A 286 8.95 -17.13 -12.14
C ASN A 286 9.01 -18.54 -12.75
#